data_AF-A0A8B9RIJ0-F1
#
_entry.id   AF-A0A8B9RIJ0-F1
#
_cell.length_a   1.000
_cell.length_b   1.000
_cell.length_c   1.000
_cell.angle_alpha   90.00
_cell.angle_beta   90.00
_cell.angle_gamma   90.00
#
_symmetry.space_group_name_H-M   'P 1'
#
loop_
_entity.id
_entity.type
_entity.pdbx_description
1 polymer ?
#
loop_
_entity_poly.entity_id
_entity_poly.type
_entity_poly.pdbx_seq_one_letter_code
_entity_poly.pdbx_strand_id
1 'polypeptide(L)'
;MKIPTTTPRQMFFFKGDHLWKGFAGPSEHANGTFQELDEYHHLGHVDAAFRMHNKEEEAQKDHDHIFFFLDDKVFSYYNHILEKGFPLEIQQVFPGVPSHLDAAVECPKGECITDSVLFFKGHEVYNFDIKTKTVKKKVWDHLPNCTSAVRWLEHYYCFHSHNFTRFHPVSGEVVGDYPKDARRYFMRCADFGHGAGHKKPPCKLDAISTDDKGRTYAFMENVYIRLDSHRDGSHPFPITRSWKEISGRVDAVFAYGDKLYIIQGNQIYIYKSAAHYTLIEGYPKPLKEELGIEGPVNAAFLCPNQHVVHVIKGQKMLEIDLTATPRTVKKELPITIAQVDAAMCDTDGVKVYVGPVYYKYQSPTIMAVAKISPAPQKISPEKFSCEA
;
A
#
# COMPACT_ATOMS: atom_id res chain seq x y z
N MET A 1 8.11 -21.38 -10.32
CA MET A 1 7.27 -21.08 -9.16
C MET A 1 6.00 -20.50 -9.71
N LYS A 2 4.84 -21.10 -9.45
CA LYS A 2 3.66 -20.76 -10.25
C LYS A 2 2.70 -19.81 -9.53
N ILE A 3 2.44 -19.94 -8.22
CA ILE A 3 1.32 -19.23 -7.58
C ILE A 3 1.73 -18.62 -6.24
N PRO A 4 1.80 -17.29 -6.10
CA PRO A 4 1.85 -16.62 -4.82
C PRO A 4 0.44 -16.44 -4.24
N THR A 5 0.28 -16.67 -2.94
CA THR A 5 -0.83 -16.14 -2.13
C THR A 5 -0.28 -15.57 -0.83
N THR A 6 -1.09 -14.89 -0.03
CA THR A 6 -0.65 -14.28 1.23
C THR A 6 -1.52 -14.71 2.40
N THR A 7 -0.93 -14.84 3.58
CA THR A 7 -1.62 -14.69 4.87
C THR A 7 -1.12 -13.40 5.50
N PRO A 8 -1.76 -12.92 6.59
CA PRO A 8 -1.13 -11.91 7.42
C PRO A 8 0.32 -12.34 7.76
N ARG A 9 1.29 -11.53 7.32
CA ARG A 9 2.75 -11.66 7.52
C ARG A 9 3.52 -12.69 6.69
N GLN A 10 2.87 -13.47 5.83
CA GLN A 10 3.59 -14.49 5.04
C GLN A 10 3.06 -14.62 3.61
N MET A 11 3.98 -14.67 2.65
CA MET A 11 3.69 -15.02 1.26
C MET A 11 3.96 -16.51 1.07
N PHE A 12 3.09 -17.23 0.36
CA PHE A 12 3.29 -18.65 0.03
C PHE A 12 3.42 -18.76 -1.47
N PHE A 13 4.36 -19.59 -1.92
CA PHE A 13 4.54 -19.86 -3.32
C PHE A 13 4.35 -21.34 -3.61
N PHE A 14 3.49 -21.70 -4.58
CA PHE A 14 3.18 -23.10 -4.89
C PHE A 14 3.80 -23.58 -6.21
N LYS A 15 4.14 -24.87 -6.26
CA LYS A 15 4.46 -25.61 -7.48
C LYS A 15 4.23 -27.11 -7.26
N GLY A 16 3.24 -27.68 -7.94
CA GLY A 16 2.84 -29.08 -7.72
C GLY A 16 2.30 -29.25 -6.30
N ASP A 17 2.72 -30.33 -5.64
CA ASP A 17 2.42 -30.69 -4.24
C ASP A 17 3.32 -29.97 -3.22
N HIS A 18 4.15 -29.02 -3.66
CA HIS A 18 5.09 -28.30 -2.80
C HIS A 18 4.77 -26.82 -2.69
N LEU A 19 5.11 -26.24 -1.55
CA LEU A 19 5.08 -24.80 -1.31
C LEU A 19 6.38 -24.28 -0.67
N TRP A 20 6.63 -22.99 -0.85
CA TRP A 20 7.66 -22.22 -0.16
C TRP A 20 7.02 -21.14 0.69
N LYS A 21 7.47 -21.02 1.95
CA LYS A 21 7.02 -19.98 2.89
C LYS A 21 7.95 -18.77 2.86
N GLY A 22 7.42 -17.62 2.51
CA GLY A 22 8.14 -16.36 2.43
C GLY A 22 9.17 -16.33 1.30
N PHE A 23 10.17 -15.46 1.46
CA PHE A 23 11.15 -15.15 0.41
C PHE A 23 12.39 -16.07 0.43
N ALA A 24 12.49 -17.01 1.36
CA ALA A 24 13.66 -17.88 1.52
C ALA A 24 13.28 -19.16 2.27
N GLY A 25 14.07 -20.23 2.07
CA GLY A 25 13.92 -21.50 2.77
C GLY A 25 13.68 -22.68 1.83
N PRO A 26 13.70 -23.92 2.36
CA PRO A 26 13.38 -25.11 1.60
C PRO A 26 11.88 -25.15 1.23
N SER A 27 11.53 -25.94 0.23
CA SER A 27 10.15 -26.32 -0.02
C SER A 27 9.66 -27.31 1.03
N GLU A 28 8.36 -27.30 1.28
CA GLU A 28 7.64 -28.29 2.07
C GLU A 28 6.42 -28.79 1.30
N HIS A 29 5.90 -29.96 1.68
CA HIS A 29 4.65 -30.46 1.10
C HIS A 29 3.48 -29.55 1.50
N ALA A 30 2.59 -29.27 0.54
CA ALA A 30 1.48 -28.36 0.75
C ALA A 30 0.52 -28.85 1.83
N ASN A 31 0.25 -30.17 1.90
CA ASN A 31 -0.57 -30.79 2.96
C ASN A 31 -0.03 -30.57 4.38
N GLY A 32 1.28 -30.35 4.53
CA GLY A 32 1.86 -30.05 5.83
C GLY A 32 1.38 -28.72 6.42
N THR A 33 0.93 -27.79 5.57
CA THR A 33 0.40 -26.49 5.98
C THR A 33 -1.10 -26.38 5.72
N PHE A 34 -1.55 -26.74 4.52
CA PHE A 34 -2.95 -26.74 4.11
C PHE A 34 -3.47 -28.17 4.10
N GLN A 35 -3.96 -28.62 5.25
CA GLN A 35 -4.45 -29.99 5.42
C GLN A 35 -5.53 -30.32 4.40
N GLU A 36 -5.54 -31.56 3.91
CA GLU A 36 -6.53 -32.09 2.96
C GLU A 36 -6.43 -31.50 1.54
N LEU A 37 -5.57 -30.50 1.28
CA LEU A 37 -5.39 -29.94 -0.06
C LEU A 37 -4.93 -30.99 -1.07
N ASP A 38 -4.02 -31.86 -0.63
CA ASP A 38 -3.45 -32.92 -1.45
C ASP A 38 -4.42 -34.11 -1.59
N GLU A 39 -5.39 -34.35 -0.69
CA GLU A 39 -6.31 -35.49 -0.78
C GLU A 39 -7.18 -35.49 -2.05
N TYR A 40 -7.27 -34.33 -2.72
CA TYR A 40 -7.89 -34.13 -4.02
C TYR A 40 -6.90 -34.31 -5.20
N HIS A 41 -5.83 -35.11 -5.01
CA HIS A 41 -4.70 -35.40 -5.92
C HIS A 41 -5.03 -35.64 -7.41
N HIS A 42 -6.29 -35.94 -7.76
CA HIS A 42 -6.76 -36.04 -9.13
C HIS A 42 -6.82 -34.69 -9.87
N LEU A 43 -6.75 -33.55 -9.14
CA LEU A 43 -6.76 -32.19 -9.69
C LEU A 43 -5.34 -31.63 -9.96
N GLY A 44 -4.29 -32.34 -9.52
CA GLY A 44 -2.90 -32.21 -10.01
C GLY A 44 -2.12 -30.91 -9.72
N HIS A 45 -2.79 -29.81 -9.38
CA HIS A 45 -2.18 -28.51 -9.09
C HIS A 45 -3.23 -27.50 -8.62
N VAL A 46 -2.79 -26.52 -7.83
CA VAL A 46 -3.52 -25.25 -7.68
C VAL A 46 -3.35 -24.48 -8.99
N ASP A 47 -4.43 -23.88 -9.49
CA ASP A 47 -4.43 -23.06 -10.70
C ASP A 47 -4.35 -21.58 -10.37
N ALA A 48 -5.12 -21.16 -9.36
CA ALA A 48 -5.13 -19.79 -8.87
C ALA A 48 -5.34 -19.78 -7.35
N ALA A 49 -4.88 -18.71 -6.70
CA ALA A 49 -5.11 -18.49 -5.28
C ALA A 49 -5.19 -17.00 -4.97
N PHE A 50 -5.96 -16.62 -3.96
CA PHE A 50 -5.92 -15.28 -3.39
C PHE A 50 -6.36 -15.30 -1.92
N ARG A 51 -6.06 -14.22 -1.18
CA ARG A 51 -6.56 -14.00 0.17
C ARG A 51 -7.66 -12.96 0.15
N MET A 52 -8.85 -13.32 0.59
CA MET A 52 -10.00 -12.43 0.63
C MET A 52 -9.74 -11.24 1.55
N HIS A 53 -9.85 -10.03 1.00
CA HIS A 53 -9.77 -8.79 1.77
C HIS A 53 -11.09 -8.03 1.69
N ASN A 54 -12.01 -8.36 2.58
CA ASN A 54 -13.28 -7.66 2.72
C ASN A 54 -13.46 -7.17 4.16
N LYS A 55 -13.49 -5.86 4.37
CA LYS A 55 -13.56 -5.23 5.70
C LYS A 55 -14.92 -4.60 6.02
N GLU A 56 -15.91 -4.72 5.13
CA GLU A 56 -17.27 -4.25 5.42
C GLU A 56 -17.92 -5.20 6.45
N GLU A 57 -18.51 -4.63 7.52
CA GLU A 57 -18.98 -5.36 8.72
C GLU A 57 -19.97 -6.50 8.40
N GLU A 58 -20.83 -6.34 7.39
CA GLU A 58 -21.82 -7.34 6.98
C GLU A 58 -21.23 -8.50 6.15
N ALA A 59 -20.01 -8.31 5.60
CA ALA A 59 -19.35 -9.25 4.70
C ALA A 59 -17.98 -9.73 5.23
N GLN A 60 -17.73 -9.50 6.52
CA GLN A 60 -16.52 -9.89 7.26
C GLN A 60 -16.34 -11.41 7.39
N LYS A 61 -17.39 -12.20 7.10
CA LYS A 61 -17.40 -13.65 7.34
C LYS A 61 -16.19 -14.36 6.73
N ASP A 62 -15.77 -13.95 5.53
CA ASP A 62 -14.70 -14.60 4.79
C ASP A 62 -13.40 -13.75 4.80
N HIS A 63 -13.28 -12.73 5.64
CA HIS A 63 -12.07 -11.90 5.72
C HIS A 63 -10.86 -12.76 6.12
N ASP A 64 -9.72 -12.58 5.43
CA ASP A 64 -8.50 -13.37 5.59
C ASP A 64 -8.61 -14.85 5.19
N HIS A 65 -9.74 -15.29 4.61
CA HIS A 65 -9.83 -16.64 4.04
C HIS A 65 -8.96 -16.72 2.77
N ILE A 66 -8.28 -17.86 2.60
CA ILE A 66 -7.51 -18.16 1.40
C ILE A 66 -8.36 -19.06 0.51
N PHE A 67 -8.57 -18.60 -0.72
CA PHE A 67 -9.28 -19.38 -1.72
C PHE A 67 -8.26 -20.02 -2.67
N PHE A 68 -8.38 -21.34 -2.87
CA PHE A 68 -7.63 -22.09 -3.88
C PHE A 68 -8.58 -22.57 -4.98
N PHE A 69 -8.17 -22.42 -6.23
CA PHE A 69 -8.93 -22.81 -7.40
C PHE A 69 -8.20 -23.95 -8.10
N LEU A 70 -8.92 -25.05 -8.32
CA LEU A 70 -8.43 -26.27 -8.95
C LEU A 70 -9.47 -26.72 -9.96
N ASP A 71 -9.17 -26.58 -11.25
CA ASP A 71 -10.07 -26.81 -12.36
C ASP A 71 -11.41 -26.06 -12.23
N ASP A 72 -12.48 -26.77 -11.89
CA ASP A 72 -13.83 -26.23 -11.71
C ASP A 72 -14.22 -26.05 -10.23
N LYS A 73 -13.34 -26.43 -9.31
CA LYS A 73 -13.55 -26.36 -7.87
C LYS A 73 -12.85 -25.18 -7.23
N VAL A 74 -13.45 -24.70 -6.17
CA VAL A 74 -12.87 -23.76 -5.23
C VAL A 74 -12.85 -24.36 -3.83
N PHE A 75 -11.76 -24.12 -3.11
CA PHE A 75 -11.55 -24.45 -1.71
C PHE A 75 -11.43 -23.15 -0.92
N SER A 76 -11.89 -23.14 0.33
CA SER A 76 -11.75 -22.01 1.23
C SER A 76 -11.08 -22.46 2.52
N TYR A 77 -10.00 -21.79 2.89
CA TYR A 77 -9.22 -22.07 4.09
C TYR A 77 -9.21 -20.87 5.02
N TYR A 78 -9.41 -21.12 6.31
CA TYR A 78 -9.23 -20.12 7.36
C TYR A 78 -8.23 -20.64 8.39
N ASN A 79 -7.22 -19.83 8.72
CA ASN A 79 -6.09 -20.26 9.56
C ASN A 79 -5.46 -21.60 9.12
N HIS A 80 -5.38 -21.80 7.81
CA HIS A 80 -4.90 -23.03 7.15
C HIS A 80 -5.75 -24.29 7.38
N ILE A 81 -6.98 -24.16 7.88
CA ILE A 81 -7.95 -25.25 8.03
C ILE A 81 -8.99 -25.15 6.91
N LEU A 82 -9.28 -26.27 6.23
CA LEU A 82 -10.31 -26.33 5.20
C LEU A 82 -11.69 -26.09 5.82
N GLU A 83 -12.46 -25.16 5.24
CA GLU A 83 -13.80 -24.87 5.71
C GLU A 83 -14.78 -26.01 5.44
N LYS A 84 -15.61 -26.32 6.43
CA LYS A 84 -16.63 -27.37 6.29
C LYS A 84 -17.57 -27.07 5.11
N GLY A 85 -17.69 -28.04 4.20
CA GLY A 85 -18.55 -27.95 3.02
C GLY A 85 -17.81 -27.57 1.74
N PHE A 86 -16.52 -27.27 1.80
CA PHE A 86 -15.64 -27.17 0.64
C PHE A 86 -14.99 -28.53 0.30
N PRO A 87 -14.60 -28.77 -0.97
CA PRO A 87 -14.69 -27.86 -2.12
C PRO A 87 -16.11 -27.69 -2.68
N LEU A 88 -16.33 -26.53 -3.32
CA LEU A 88 -17.56 -26.19 -4.04
C LEU A 88 -17.26 -25.89 -5.51
N GLU A 89 -18.29 -25.85 -6.35
CA GLU A 89 -18.15 -25.35 -7.73
C GLU A 89 -17.81 -23.86 -7.73
N ILE A 90 -16.92 -23.42 -8.62
CA ILE A 90 -16.57 -21.99 -8.75
C ILE A 90 -17.83 -21.13 -8.95
N GLN A 91 -18.77 -21.57 -9.77
CA GLN A 91 -20.01 -20.84 -10.04
C GLN A 91 -20.91 -20.66 -8.82
N GLN A 92 -20.82 -21.54 -7.82
CA GLN A 92 -21.63 -21.43 -6.59
C GLN A 92 -21.13 -20.31 -5.68
N VAL A 93 -19.81 -20.08 -5.66
CA VAL A 93 -19.18 -19.07 -4.79
C VAL A 93 -18.94 -17.75 -5.52
N PHE A 94 -18.53 -17.84 -6.79
CA PHE A 94 -18.17 -16.74 -7.67
C PHE A 94 -18.94 -16.83 -9.01
N PRO A 95 -20.26 -16.57 -9.00
CA PRO A 95 -21.09 -16.67 -10.20
C PRO A 95 -20.57 -15.77 -11.32
N GLY A 96 -20.45 -16.34 -12.53
CA GLY A 96 -19.95 -15.64 -13.72
C GLY A 96 -18.44 -15.67 -13.93
N VAL A 97 -17.68 -16.26 -12.99
CA VAL A 97 -16.22 -16.49 -13.13
C VAL A 97 -15.99 -17.85 -13.80
N PRO A 98 -15.13 -17.97 -14.83
CA PRO A 98 -14.93 -19.26 -15.51
C PRO A 98 -14.11 -20.25 -14.68
N SER A 99 -14.21 -21.54 -15.00
CA SER A 99 -13.30 -22.60 -14.52
C SER A 99 -11.93 -22.54 -15.20
N HIS A 100 -10.95 -23.31 -14.71
CA HIS A 100 -9.57 -23.39 -15.21
C HIS A 100 -8.94 -21.99 -15.34
N LEU A 101 -8.79 -21.32 -14.20
CA LEU A 101 -8.25 -19.98 -14.08
C LEU A 101 -6.73 -20.02 -14.11
N ASP A 102 -6.06 -19.02 -14.69
CA ASP A 102 -4.60 -18.96 -14.64
C ASP A 102 -4.07 -18.20 -13.42
N ALA A 103 -4.87 -17.28 -12.88
CA ALA A 103 -4.51 -16.48 -11.72
C ALA A 103 -5.73 -15.87 -11.03
N ALA A 104 -5.56 -15.49 -9.77
CA ALA A 104 -6.51 -14.67 -9.03
C ALA A 104 -5.75 -13.69 -8.13
N VAL A 105 -6.32 -12.53 -7.84
CA VAL A 105 -5.77 -11.58 -6.85
C VAL A 105 -6.88 -10.72 -6.25
N GLU A 106 -6.81 -10.49 -4.95
CA GLU A 106 -7.72 -9.59 -4.26
C GLU A 106 -7.43 -8.13 -4.63
N CYS A 107 -8.48 -7.32 -4.79
CA CYS A 107 -8.38 -5.90 -5.06
C CYS A 107 -9.34 -5.12 -4.16
N PRO A 108 -8.90 -4.71 -2.96
CA PRO A 108 -9.77 -4.04 -2.01
C PRO A 108 -10.17 -2.64 -2.46
N LYS A 109 -11.31 -2.17 -1.94
CA LYS A 109 -11.80 -0.81 -2.15
C LYS A 109 -10.76 0.21 -1.70
N GLY A 110 -10.55 1.22 -2.55
CA GLY A 110 -9.49 2.21 -2.35
C GLY A 110 -8.20 1.88 -3.08
N GLU A 111 -8.07 0.69 -3.66
CA GLU A 111 -7.12 0.31 -4.72
C GLU A 111 -7.87 -0.13 -5.99
N CYS A 112 -9.03 -0.78 -5.81
CA CYS A 112 -10.10 -0.86 -6.79
C CYS A 112 -11.26 0.08 -6.42
N ILE A 113 -12.25 0.19 -7.33
CA ILE A 113 -13.46 1.00 -7.15
C ILE A 113 -14.31 0.45 -6.02
N THR A 114 -14.43 -0.87 -5.95
CA THR A 114 -15.13 -1.64 -4.92
C THR A 114 -14.21 -2.74 -4.40
N ASP A 115 -14.61 -3.42 -3.33
CA ASP A 115 -13.94 -4.65 -2.91
C ASP A 115 -14.20 -5.73 -3.96
N SER A 116 -13.12 -6.13 -4.64
CA SER A 116 -13.19 -7.00 -5.80
C SER A 116 -12.15 -8.11 -5.74
N VAL A 117 -12.33 -9.11 -6.59
CA VAL A 117 -11.30 -10.09 -6.95
C VAL A 117 -11.11 -10.05 -8.46
N LEU A 118 -9.85 -9.99 -8.91
CA LEU A 118 -9.52 -10.10 -10.33
C LEU A 118 -9.15 -11.55 -10.63
N PHE A 119 -9.89 -12.19 -11.52
CA PHE A 119 -9.60 -13.53 -12.03
C PHE A 119 -9.07 -13.46 -13.46
N PHE A 120 -8.04 -14.22 -13.78
CA PHE A 120 -7.37 -14.20 -15.08
C PHE A 120 -7.57 -15.54 -15.79
N LYS A 121 -7.86 -15.47 -17.09
CA LYS A 121 -7.89 -16.62 -18.00
C LYS A 121 -7.42 -16.18 -19.38
N GLY A 122 -6.19 -16.55 -19.75
CA GLY A 122 -5.46 -15.96 -20.86
C GLY A 122 -5.35 -14.44 -20.70
N HIS A 123 -5.78 -13.70 -21.72
CA HIS A 123 -5.84 -12.24 -21.69
C HIS A 123 -7.16 -11.67 -21.12
N GLU A 124 -8.09 -12.55 -20.75
CA GLU A 124 -9.38 -12.15 -20.18
C GLU A 124 -9.27 -11.97 -18.68
N VAL A 125 -9.78 -10.84 -18.19
CA VAL A 125 -9.79 -10.50 -16.77
C VAL A 125 -11.20 -10.26 -16.30
N TYR A 126 -11.63 -11.06 -15.33
CA TYR A 126 -12.95 -11.01 -14.74
C TYR A 126 -12.85 -10.29 -13.40
N ASN A 127 -13.29 -9.04 -13.36
CA ASN A 127 -13.40 -8.29 -12.12
C ASN A 127 -14.73 -8.65 -11.44
N PHE A 128 -14.64 -9.45 -10.39
CA PHE A 128 -15.75 -9.88 -9.56
C PHE A 128 -15.93 -8.90 -8.40
N ASP A 129 -17.09 -8.25 -8.32
CA ASP A 129 -17.47 -7.38 -7.21
C ASP A 129 -18.01 -8.23 -6.05
N ILE A 130 -17.35 -8.18 -4.89
CA ILE A 130 -17.64 -9.09 -3.77
C ILE A 130 -19.05 -8.87 -3.22
N LYS A 131 -19.50 -7.61 -3.17
CA LYS A 131 -20.76 -7.20 -2.57
C LYS A 131 -21.96 -7.55 -3.45
N THR A 132 -21.88 -7.18 -4.72
CA THR A 132 -22.97 -7.39 -5.69
C THR A 132 -22.93 -8.77 -6.33
N LYS A 133 -21.82 -9.51 -6.19
CA LYS A 133 -21.59 -10.81 -6.84
C LYS A 133 -21.70 -10.73 -8.37
N THR A 134 -21.35 -9.57 -8.93
CA THR A 134 -21.39 -9.33 -10.38
C THR A 134 -19.99 -9.35 -10.98
N VAL A 135 -19.89 -9.75 -12.25
CA VAL A 135 -18.61 -9.84 -12.97
C VAL A 135 -18.57 -8.83 -14.10
N LYS A 136 -17.49 -8.05 -14.15
CA LYS A 136 -17.13 -7.21 -15.29
C LYS A 136 -15.93 -7.82 -16.00
N LYS A 137 -16.15 -8.33 -17.21
CA LYS A 137 -15.09 -8.86 -18.07
C LYS A 137 -14.34 -7.70 -18.75
N LYS A 138 -13.03 -7.80 -18.77
CA LYS A 138 -12.08 -6.95 -19.51
C LYS A 138 -11.13 -7.83 -20.30
N VAL A 139 -10.47 -7.24 -21.28
CA VAL A 139 -9.38 -7.87 -22.03
C VAL A 139 -8.15 -6.97 -21.90
N TRP A 140 -7.03 -7.54 -21.46
CA TRP A 140 -5.76 -6.85 -21.28
C TRP A 140 -4.67 -7.51 -22.13
N ASP A 141 -4.78 -7.39 -23.45
CA ASP A 141 -3.86 -8.04 -24.42
C ASP A 141 -2.41 -7.56 -24.30
N HIS A 142 -2.20 -6.36 -23.74
CA HIS A 142 -0.87 -5.81 -23.49
C HIS A 142 -0.19 -6.41 -22.24
N LEU A 143 -0.94 -7.09 -21.37
CA LEU A 143 -0.36 -7.85 -20.27
C LEU A 143 0.01 -9.26 -20.73
N PRO A 144 1.11 -9.82 -20.21
CA PRO A 144 1.41 -11.22 -20.43
C PRO A 144 0.33 -12.10 -19.79
N ASN A 145 0.14 -13.31 -20.30
CA ASN A 145 -0.71 -14.30 -19.66
C ASN A 145 -0.14 -14.62 -18.27
N CYS A 146 -0.87 -14.22 -17.24
CA CYS A 146 -0.45 -14.39 -15.86
C CYS A 146 -0.57 -15.86 -15.49
N THR A 147 0.54 -16.51 -15.15
CA THR A 147 0.53 -17.85 -14.53
C THR A 147 0.19 -17.79 -13.04
N SER A 148 0.16 -16.58 -12.47
CA SER A 148 -0.46 -16.22 -11.19
C SER A 148 -0.42 -14.71 -10.98
N ALA A 149 -1.09 -14.25 -9.92
CA ALA A 149 -1.11 -12.86 -9.54
C ALA A 149 -1.04 -12.73 -8.03
N VAL A 150 -0.47 -11.62 -7.54
CA VAL A 150 -0.44 -11.31 -6.11
C VAL A 150 -0.49 -9.81 -5.89
N ARG A 151 -1.17 -9.43 -4.82
CA ARG A 151 -1.12 -8.09 -4.26
C ARG A 151 -0.15 -8.11 -3.08
N TRP A 152 0.85 -7.22 -3.11
CA TRP A 152 1.77 -7.06 -1.99
C TRP A 152 2.09 -5.59 -1.77
N LEU A 153 1.77 -5.10 -0.57
CA LEU A 153 1.88 -3.69 -0.18
C LEU A 153 1.29 -2.77 -1.26
N GLU A 154 0.01 -2.94 -1.58
CA GLU A 154 -0.76 -2.14 -2.56
C GLU A 154 -0.35 -2.24 -4.04
N HIS A 155 0.64 -3.07 -4.34
CA HIS A 155 1.11 -3.29 -5.69
C HIS A 155 0.70 -4.66 -6.21
N TYR A 156 0.31 -4.70 -7.49
CA TYR A 156 -0.26 -5.86 -8.14
C TYR A 156 0.74 -6.39 -9.16
N TYR A 157 1.03 -7.68 -9.08
CA TYR A 157 2.04 -8.33 -9.89
C TYR A 157 1.43 -9.52 -10.60
N CYS A 158 1.57 -9.54 -11.92
CA CYS A 158 1.27 -10.66 -12.79
C CYS A 158 2.56 -11.44 -13.01
N PHE A 159 2.65 -12.65 -12.46
CA PHE A 159 3.78 -13.54 -12.71
C PHE A 159 3.55 -14.31 -14.00
N HIS A 160 4.59 -14.46 -14.79
CA HIS A 160 4.60 -15.26 -16.01
C HIS A 160 5.90 -16.06 -16.02
N SER A 161 5.81 -17.34 -15.67
CA SER A 161 6.97 -18.22 -15.46
C SER A 161 7.88 -17.74 -14.30
N HIS A 162 9.14 -17.38 -14.57
CA HIS A 162 10.09 -16.85 -13.59
C HIS A 162 10.15 -15.32 -13.61
N ASN A 163 9.36 -14.67 -14.45
CA ASN A 163 9.28 -13.24 -14.57
C ASN A 163 7.99 -12.71 -13.94
N PHE A 164 7.96 -11.41 -13.67
CA PHE A 164 6.75 -10.71 -13.26
C PHE A 164 6.64 -9.35 -13.92
N THR A 165 5.41 -8.90 -14.09
CA THR A 165 5.03 -7.57 -14.57
C THR A 165 4.11 -6.93 -13.54
N ARG A 166 4.45 -5.72 -13.09
CA ARG A 166 3.56 -4.95 -12.22
C ARG A 166 2.53 -4.22 -13.08
N PHE A 167 1.27 -4.26 -12.66
CA PHE A 167 0.18 -3.62 -13.39
C PHE A 167 -0.70 -2.77 -12.46
N HIS A 168 -1.45 -1.86 -13.06
CA HIS A 168 -2.48 -1.09 -12.38
C HIS A 168 -3.79 -1.91 -12.34
N PRO A 169 -4.39 -2.19 -11.16
CA PRO A 169 -5.50 -3.15 -11.04
C PRO A 169 -6.82 -2.69 -11.69
N VAL A 170 -7.01 -1.40 -11.92
CA VAL A 170 -8.20 -0.90 -12.65
C VAL A 170 -8.01 -0.84 -14.18
N SER A 171 -6.90 -0.29 -14.67
CA SER A 171 -6.66 -0.05 -16.10
C SER A 171 -5.85 -1.16 -16.80
N GLY A 172 -5.10 -1.96 -16.04
CA GLY A 172 -4.10 -2.88 -16.57
C GLY A 172 -2.77 -2.21 -16.95
N GLU A 173 -2.64 -0.88 -16.83
CA GLU A 173 -1.45 -0.13 -17.24
C GLU A 173 -0.16 -0.67 -16.60
N VAL A 174 0.89 -0.82 -17.41
CA VAL A 174 2.23 -1.22 -16.97
C VAL A 174 3.15 0.00 -17.04
N VAL A 175 3.79 0.31 -15.91
CA VAL A 175 4.69 1.47 -15.79
C VAL A 175 6.05 1.06 -15.26
N GLY A 176 7.08 1.45 -16.01
CA GLY A 176 8.48 1.15 -15.76
C GLY A 176 8.97 -0.07 -16.54
N ASP A 177 10.23 -0.42 -16.32
CA ASP A 177 10.88 -1.49 -17.08
C ASP A 177 10.43 -2.86 -16.59
N TYR A 178 9.58 -3.50 -17.40
CA TYR A 178 9.07 -4.86 -17.20
C TYR A 178 9.21 -5.66 -18.50
N PRO A 179 9.32 -7.00 -18.43
CA PRO A 179 9.25 -7.81 -17.21
C PRO A 179 10.54 -7.79 -16.36
N LYS A 180 10.41 -8.21 -15.10
CA LYS A 180 11.54 -8.37 -14.15
C LYS A 180 11.63 -9.82 -13.69
N ASP A 181 12.84 -10.28 -13.38
CA ASP A 181 13.10 -11.65 -12.91
C ASP A 181 12.71 -11.81 -11.44
N ALA A 182 11.75 -12.69 -11.13
CA ALA A 182 11.25 -12.93 -9.78
C ALA A 182 12.35 -13.36 -8.80
N ARG A 183 13.39 -14.07 -9.27
CA ARG A 183 14.52 -14.52 -8.42
C ARG A 183 15.37 -13.36 -7.92
N ARG A 184 15.27 -12.18 -8.54
CA ARG A 184 15.95 -10.98 -8.05
C ARG A 184 15.15 -10.29 -6.94
N TYR A 185 13.83 -10.46 -6.88
CA TYR A 185 12.94 -9.61 -6.06
C TYR A 185 12.11 -10.37 -5.03
N PHE A 186 11.49 -11.49 -5.41
CA PHE A 186 10.52 -12.24 -4.60
C PHE A 186 11.09 -13.52 -4.00
N MET A 187 12.32 -13.90 -4.35
CA MET A 187 13.02 -15.01 -3.72
C MET A 187 14.48 -14.65 -3.50
N ARG A 188 15.05 -15.14 -2.40
CA ARG A 188 16.50 -15.11 -2.19
C ARG A 188 17.11 -16.31 -2.91
N CYS A 189 17.78 -16.05 -4.03
CA CYS A 189 18.54 -17.04 -4.78
C CYS A 189 20.02 -16.65 -4.80
N ALA A 190 20.92 -17.64 -4.75
CA ALA A 190 22.35 -17.40 -4.92
C ALA A 190 22.61 -16.66 -6.24
N ASP A 191 23.47 -15.63 -6.23
CA ASP A 191 23.82 -14.77 -7.37
C ASP A 191 22.67 -13.91 -7.95
N PHE A 192 21.48 -13.98 -7.36
CA PHE A 192 20.37 -13.08 -7.68
C PHE A 192 20.12 -12.11 -6.53
N GLY A 193 19.83 -10.87 -6.90
CA GLY A 193 19.45 -9.85 -5.95
C GLY A 193 19.13 -8.55 -6.65
N HIS A 194 18.51 -7.67 -5.89
CA HIS A 194 18.33 -6.26 -6.21
C HIS A 194 18.74 -5.45 -4.99
N GLY A 195 19.19 -4.22 -5.22
CA GLY A 195 19.54 -3.31 -4.14
C GLY A 195 20.78 -3.69 -3.33
N ALA A 196 21.72 -4.43 -3.92
CA ALA A 196 23.04 -4.61 -3.33
C ALA A 196 23.67 -3.23 -3.03
N GLY A 197 24.03 -2.99 -1.77
CA GLY A 197 24.55 -1.69 -1.31
C GLY A 197 23.51 -0.70 -0.79
N HIS A 198 22.19 -1.00 -0.86
CA HIS A 198 21.20 -0.18 -0.16
C HIS A 198 21.36 -0.34 1.36
N LYS A 199 21.84 0.70 2.01
CA LYS A 199 21.74 0.86 3.46
C LYS A 199 20.32 1.30 3.79
N LYS A 200 19.76 0.83 4.91
CA LYS A 200 18.49 1.39 5.36
C LYS A 200 18.72 2.85 5.72
N PRO A 201 17.78 3.76 5.39
CA PRO A 201 17.91 5.14 5.82
C PRO A 201 17.90 5.21 7.36
N PRO A 202 18.52 6.23 7.96
CA PRO A 202 18.35 6.48 9.38
C PRO A 202 16.87 6.68 9.69
N CYS A 203 16.43 6.33 10.90
CA CYS A 203 15.06 6.57 11.35
C CYS A 203 14.80 8.07 11.56
N LYS A 204 14.77 8.84 10.47
CA LYS A 204 14.53 10.27 10.44
C LYS A 204 13.58 10.54 9.26
N LEU A 205 12.35 10.92 9.58
CA LEU A 205 11.32 11.15 8.56
C LEU A 205 11.46 12.53 7.94
N ASP A 206 11.16 12.63 6.66
CA ASP A 206 11.08 13.90 5.96
C ASP A 206 9.65 14.42 5.86
N ALA A 207 8.69 13.51 5.78
CA ALA A 207 7.28 13.84 5.76
C ALA A 207 6.44 12.63 6.18
N ILE A 208 5.25 12.86 6.74
CA ILE A 208 4.30 11.80 7.05
C ILE A 208 2.86 12.34 6.98
N SER A 209 1.95 11.58 6.40
CA SER A 209 0.52 11.89 6.45
C SER A 209 -0.32 10.63 6.31
N THR A 210 -1.56 10.74 6.78
CA THR A 210 -2.63 9.78 6.51
C THR A 210 -3.65 10.44 5.60
N ASP A 211 -4.12 9.75 4.58
CA ASP A 211 -5.17 10.26 3.69
C ASP A 211 -6.59 9.97 4.20
N ASP A 212 -7.60 10.40 3.44
CA ASP A 212 -9.03 10.21 3.73
C ASP A 212 -9.48 8.75 3.75
N LYS A 213 -8.64 7.82 3.28
CA LYS A 213 -8.88 6.37 3.28
C LYS A 213 -8.12 5.64 4.37
N GLY A 214 -7.42 6.37 5.23
CA GLY A 214 -6.62 5.78 6.30
C GLY A 214 -5.28 5.21 5.84
N ARG A 215 -4.84 5.50 4.60
CA ARG A 215 -3.53 5.08 4.11
C ARG A 215 -2.47 6.02 4.67
N THR A 216 -1.50 5.48 5.41
CA THR A 216 -0.46 6.27 6.08
C THR A 216 0.88 6.05 5.38
N TYR A 217 1.50 7.14 4.92
CA TYR A 217 2.81 7.09 4.25
C TYR A 217 3.83 7.94 4.99
N ALA A 218 5.01 7.36 5.21
CA ALA A 218 6.19 8.07 5.68
C ALA A 218 7.21 8.17 4.55
N PHE A 219 7.81 9.34 4.40
CA PHE A 219 8.81 9.66 3.37
C PHE A 219 10.17 9.81 4.03
N MET A 220 11.19 9.22 3.42
CA MET A 220 12.60 9.30 3.85
C MET A 220 13.48 9.29 2.62
N GLU A 221 14.31 10.32 2.46
CA GLU A 221 15.14 10.52 1.28
C GLU A 221 14.30 10.45 0.00
N ASN A 222 14.57 9.51 -0.90
CA ASN A 222 13.85 9.31 -2.16
C ASN A 222 12.86 8.14 -2.12
N VAL A 223 12.57 7.60 -0.94
CA VAL A 223 11.65 6.48 -0.74
C VAL A 223 10.48 6.86 0.16
N TYR A 224 9.39 6.09 0.05
CA TYR A 224 8.28 6.11 0.98
C TYR A 224 8.01 4.70 1.50
N ILE A 225 7.32 4.62 2.63
CA ILE A 225 6.83 3.38 3.23
C ILE A 225 5.37 3.57 3.62
N ARG A 226 4.54 2.60 3.27
CA ARG A 226 3.14 2.50 3.72
C ARG A 226 3.07 1.81 5.09
N LEU A 227 2.48 2.48 6.07
CA LEU A 227 2.51 2.06 7.49
C LEU A 227 1.24 1.34 7.96
N ASP A 228 0.11 1.57 7.30
CA ASP A 228 -1.18 0.92 7.61
C ASP A 228 -1.22 -0.56 7.18
N SER A 229 -0.36 -0.95 6.23
CA SER A 229 -0.25 -2.32 5.70
C SER A 229 0.91 -3.13 6.31
N HIS A 230 1.52 -2.69 7.41
CA HIS A 230 2.70 -3.33 8.01
C HIS A 230 2.52 -4.83 8.36
N ARG A 231 1.27 -5.31 8.50
CA ARG A 231 0.96 -6.73 8.68
C ARG A 231 1.36 -7.59 7.47
N ASP A 232 1.38 -7.04 6.27
CA ASP A 232 1.73 -7.75 5.03
C ASP A 232 3.24 -7.60 4.70
N GLY A 233 4.00 -6.93 5.57
CA GLY A 233 5.43 -6.65 5.43
C GLY A 233 5.75 -5.16 5.54
N SER A 234 7.04 -4.82 5.52
CA SER A 234 7.52 -3.45 5.44
C SER A 234 8.59 -3.38 4.35
N HIS A 235 8.41 -2.49 3.39
CA HIS A 235 9.34 -2.31 2.28
C HIS A 235 9.34 -0.85 1.80
N PRO A 236 10.51 -0.20 1.69
CA PRO A 236 10.60 1.13 1.10
C PRO A 236 10.46 1.07 -0.42
N PHE A 237 9.63 1.93 -0.98
CA PHE A 237 9.46 2.06 -2.42
C PHE A 237 9.95 3.44 -2.88
N PRO A 238 10.55 3.55 -4.08
CA PRO A 238 10.83 4.86 -4.66
C PRO A 238 9.56 5.71 -4.74
N ILE A 239 9.63 6.99 -4.39
CA ILE A 239 8.47 7.91 -4.39
C ILE A 239 7.77 7.94 -5.75
N THR A 240 8.55 7.93 -6.84
CA THR A 240 8.07 7.88 -8.23
C THR A 240 7.16 6.69 -8.54
N ARG A 241 7.16 5.65 -7.70
CA ARG A 241 6.32 4.46 -7.89
C ARG A 241 4.82 4.76 -7.69
N SER A 242 4.50 5.68 -6.78
CA SER A 242 3.12 6.09 -6.48
C SER A 242 2.83 7.53 -6.88
N TRP A 243 3.83 8.41 -6.86
CA TRP A 243 3.74 9.81 -7.27
C TRP A 243 4.75 10.06 -8.39
N LYS A 244 4.37 9.73 -9.63
CA LYS A 244 5.26 9.65 -10.80
C LYS A 244 6.03 10.95 -11.08
N GLU A 245 5.45 12.09 -10.73
CA GLU A 245 5.97 13.43 -11.01
C GLU A 245 6.90 13.97 -9.92
N ILE A 246 7.05 13.26 -8.79
CA ILE A 246 7.91 13.67 -7.68
C ILE A 246 9.26 12.98 -7.81
N SER A 247 10.30 13.78 -7.97
CA SER A 247 11.68 13.30 -8.05
C SER A 247 12.48 13.81 -6.84
N GLY A 248 13.04 12.90 -6.03
CA GLY A 248 13.84 13.26 -4.86
C GLY A 248 13.02 13.42 -3.57
N ARG A 249 13.57 14.21 -2.64
CA ARG A 249 13.09 14.36 -1.26
C ARG A 249 11.82 15.20 -1.18
N VAL A 250 10.88 14.76 -0.32
CA VAL A 250 9.66 15.49 0.03
C VAL A 250 9.90 16.31 1.29
N ASP A 251 9.54 17.59 1.29
CA ASP A 251 9.76 18.48 2.44
C ASP A 251 8.60 18.44 3.44
N ALA A 252 7.37 18.25 2.95
CA ALA A 252 6.19 18.13 3.78
C ALA A 252 5.03 17.49 3.01
N VAL A 253 4.11 16.85 3.74
CA VAL A 253 2.90 16.24 3.17
C VAL A 253 1.73 16.40 4.13
N PHE A 254 0.55 16.69 3.61
CA PHE A 254 -0.70 16.68 4.38
C PHE A 254 -1.87 16.27 3.50
N ALA A 255 -2.95 15.79 4.11
CA ALA A 255 -4.19 15.46 3.40
C ALA A 255 -5.30 16.46 3.75
N TYR A 256 -6.16 16.77 2.78
CA TYR A 256 -7.36 17.57 2.98
C TYR A 256 -8.45 17.17 1.98
N GLY A 257 -9.62 16.75 2.49
CA GLY A 257 -10.65 16.13 1.66
C GLY A 257 -10.12 14.89 0.96
N ASP A 258 -10.50 14.70 -0.31
CA ASP A 258 -10.03 13.58 -1.16
C ASP A 258 -8.67 13.87 -1.82
N LYS A 259 -7.80 14.68 -1.19
CA LYS A 259 -6.55 15.15 -1.79
C LYS A 259 -5.35 14.99 -0.86
N LEU A 260 -4.22 14.64 -1.47
CA LEU A 260 -2.90 14.62 -0.83
C LEU A 260 -2.05 15.74 -1.40
N TYR A 261 -1.52 16.58 -0.52
CA TYR A 261 -0.71 17.75 -0.85
C TYR A 261 0.73 17.42 -0.50
N ILE A 262 1.63 17.48 -1.49
CA ILE A 262 3.05 17.20 -1.31
C ILE A 262 3.84 18.46 -1.66
N ILE A 263 4.68 18.91 -0.73
CA ILE A 263 5.51 20.11 -0.88
C ILE A 263 6.96 19.68 -1.12
N GLN A 264 7.57 20.25 -2.15
CA GLN A 264 8.96 20.03 -2.50
C GLN A 264 9.60 21.36 -2.91
N GLY A 265 10.53 21.87 -2.11
CA GLY A 265 11.13 23.19 -2.29
C GLY A 265 10.08 24.29 -2.35
N ASN A 266 10.03 25.01 -3.47
CA ASN A 266 9.07 26.07 -3.73
C ASN A 266 7.84 25.60 -4.54
N GLN A 267 7.64 24.29 -4.68
CA GLN A 267 6.53 23.72 -5.43
C GLN A 267 5.59 22.93 -4.51
N ILE A 268 4.32 22.89 -4.90
CA ILE A 268 3.32 22.02 -4.31
C ILE A 268 2.67 21.18 -5.40
N TYR A 269 2.45 19.91 -5.11
CA TYR A 269 1.77 18.94 -5.93
C TYR A 269 0.49 18.55 -5.21
N ILE A 270 -0.63 18.48 -5.92
CA ILE A 270 -1.89 18.01 -5.35
C ILE A 270 -2.36 16.80 -6.12
N TYR A 271 -2.50 15.69 -5.42
CA TYR A 271 -3.00 14.44 -5.95
C TYR A 271 -4.42 14.19 -5.47
N LYS A 272 -5.27 13.67 -6.36
CA LYS A 272 -6.55 13.09 -5.94
C LYS A 272 -6.28 11.74 -5.28
N SER A 273 -6.74 11.57 -4.05
CA SER A 273 -6.68 10.35 -3.24
C SER A 273 -7.74 9.34 -3.67
N ALA A 274 -7.81 9.03 -4.97
CA ALA A 274 -8.72 8.01 -5.50
C ALA A 274 -8.16 6.60 -5.24
N ALA A 275 -8.62 5.60 -6.00
CA ALA A 275 -8.08 4.24 -5.94
C ALA A 275 -6.54 4.26 -6.11
N HIS A 276 -6.06 5.15 -6.97
CA HIS A 276 -4.65 5.51 -7.10
C HIS A 276 -4.51 7.02 -7.04
N TYR A 277 -3.31 7.50 -6.72
CA TYR A 277 -3.01 8.92 -6.76
C TYR A 277 -2.86 9.38 -8.21
N THR A 278 -3.60 10.42 -8.57
CA THR A 278 -3.49 11.08 -9.87
C THR A 278 -3.22 12.55 -9.63
N LEU A 279 -2.16 13.08 -10.25
CA LEU A 279 -1.84 14.49 -10.15
C LEU A 279 -3.00 15.31 -10.75
N ILE A 280 -3.45 16.32 -10.02
CA ILE A 280 -4.48 17.24 -10.52
C ILE A 280 -3.87 18.06 -11.67
N GLU A 281 -4.62 18.21 -12.75
CA GLU A 281 -4.20 19.02 -13.90
C GLU A 281 -3.80 20.44 -13.47
N GLY A 282 -2.68 20.93 -14.01
CA GLY A 282 -2.12 22.24 -13.67
C GLY A 282 -1.18 22.25 -12.47
N TYR A 283 -0.90 21.09 -11.85
CA TYR A 283 0.15 20.94 -10.84
C TYR A 283 1.44 20.33 -11.44
N PRO A 284 2.62 20.57 -10.84
CA PRO A 284 2.85 21.37 -9.64
C PRO A 284 2.67 22.88 -9.85
N LYS A 285 2.33 23.58 -8.77
CA LYS A 285 2.24 25.04 -8.73
C LYS A 285 3.29 25.64 -7.78
N PRO A 286 3.63 26.93 -7.93
CA PRO A 286 4.42 27.64 -6.92
C PRO A 286 3.71 27.61 -5.57
N LEU A 287 4.44 27.26 -4.51
CA LEU A 287 3.92 27.21 -3.14
C LEU A 287 3.33 28.57 -2.70
N LYS A 288 3.93 29.66 -3.18
CA LYS A 288 3.47 31.03 -2.92
C LYS A 288 2.12 31.33 -3.56
N GLU A 289 1.84 30.79 -4.74
CA GLU A 289 0.55 30.94 -5.40
C GLU A 289 -0.54 30.15 -4.67
N GLU A 290 -0.23 28.91 -4.28
CA GLU A 290 -1.23 27.98 -3.76
C GLU A 290 -1.52 28.13 -2.26
N LEU A 291 -0.49 28.46 -1.46
CA LEU A 291 -0.57 28.56 0.01
C LEU A 291 -0.12 29.93 0.55
N GLY A 292 0.35 30.86 -0.29
CA GLY A 292 0.77 32.19 0.17
C GLY A 292 2.10 32.22 0.93
N ILE A 293 2.91 31.15 0.82
CA ILE A 293 4.20 31.02 1.52
C ILE A 293 5.32 30.58 0.58
N GLU A 294 6.56 30.90 0.93
CA GLU A 294 7.75 30.40 0.23
C GLU A 294 8.35 29.21 0.98
N GLY A 295 8.93 28.28 0.24
CA GLY A 295 9.65 27.14 0.79
C GLY A 295 11.15 27.42 1.00
N PRO A 296 11.94 26.38 1.33
CA PRO A 296 11.46 25.07 1.80
C PRO A 296 10.74 25.19 3.15
N VAL A 297 9.98 24.16 3.50
CA VAL A 297 9.29 24.01 4.79
C VAL A 297 9.80 22.76 5.51
N ASN A 298 9.54 22.66 6.80
CA ASN A 298 10.01 21.54 7.63
C ASN A 298 8.97 20.43 7.80
N ALA A 299 7.69 20.80 7.88
CA ALA A 299 6.59 19.86 8.00
C ALA A 299 5.26 20.57 7.67
N ALA A 300 4.23 19.80 7.38
CA ALA A 300 2.87 20.30 7.29
C ALA A 300 1.92 19.23 7.83
N PHE A 301 0.85 19.65 8.51
CA PHE A 301 -0.18 18.73 8.97
C PHE A 301 -1.53 19.45 9.07
N LEU A 302 -2.60 18.67 8.96
CA LEU A 302 -3.96 19.13 9.17
C LEU A 302 -4.65 18.12 10.08
N CYS A 303 -5.31 18.61 11.14
CA CYS A 303 -6.01 17.74 12.07
C CYS A 303 -7.38 17.30 11.52
N PRO A 304 -7.88 16.11 11.90
CA PRO A 304 -9.17 15.61 11.43
C PRO A 304 -10.31 16.62 11.61
N ASN A 305 -11.19 16.69 10.61
CA ASN A 305 -12.35 17.59 10.59
C ASN A 305 -12.01 19.09 10.71
N GLN A 306 -10.79 19.48 10.36
CA GLN A 306 -10.36 20.88 10.28
C GLN A 306 -10.09 21.27 8.83
N HIS A 307 -9.99 22.57 8.60
CA HIS A 307 -9.68 23.19 7.29
C HIS A 307 -8.48 24.12 7.36
N VAL A 308 -7.85 24.22 8.55
CA VAL A 308 -6.62 24.98 8.76
C VAL A 308 -5.44 24.02 8.72
N VAL A 309 -4.59 24.17 7.69
CA VAL A 309 -3.31 23.48 7.64
C VAL A 309 -2.29 24.25 8.48
N HIS A 310 -1.48 23.50 9.21
CA HIS A 310 -0.37 24.02 10.00
C HIS A 310 0.93 23.68 9.27
N VAL A 311 1.69 24.69 8.86
CA VAL A 311 2.97 24.52 8.18
C VAL A 311 4.09 24.96 9.11
N ILE A 312 5.05 24.08 9.33
CA ILE A 312 6.23 24.38 10.15
C ILE A 312 7.35 24.89 9.23
N LYS A 313 7.88 26.07 9.54
CA LYS A 313 9.03 26.66 8.84
C LYS A 313 10.00 27.26 9.86
N GLY A 314 11.13 26.57 10.08
CA GLY A 314 12.02 26.83 11.20
C GLY A 314 11.30 26.68 12.53
N GLN A 315 11.43 27.68 13.40
CA GLN A 315 10.78 27.74 14.72
C GLN A 315 9.43 28.47 14.68
N LYS A 316 8.71 28.36 13.56
CA LYS A 316 7.41 28.99 13.36
C LYS A 316 6.40 27.98 12.85
N MET A 317 5.17 28.09 13.34
CA MET A 317 4.00 27.40 12.83
C MET A 317 3.08 28.43 12.17
N LEU A 318 2.81 28.22 10.89
CA LEU A 318 1.95 29.06 10.07
C LEU A 318 0.57 28.39 9.95
N GLU A 319 -0.49 29.13 10.26
CA GLU A 319 -1.87 28.67 10.07
C GLU A 319 -2.42 29.23 8.76
N ILE A 320 -2.86 28.34 7.88
CA ILE A 320 -3.41 28.70 6.57
C ILE A 320 -4.78 28.04 6.44
N ASP A 321 -5.81 28.86 6.23
CA ASP A 321 -7.17 28.41 5.96
C ASP A 321 -7.30 27.94 4.51
N LEU A 322 -7.53 26.64 4.32
CA LEU A 322 -7.63 26.03 3.00
C LEU A 322 -8.91 26.39 2.24
N THR A 323 -9.91 26.96 2.92
CA THR A 323 -11.16 27.44 2.32
C THR A 323 -11.07 28.89 1.82
N ALA A 324 -10.05 29.64 2.25
CA ALA A 324 -9.83 31.01 1.82
C ALA A 324 -9.36 31.09 0.36
N THR A 325 -9.74 32.15 -0.35
CA THR A 325 -9.27 32.48 -1.70
C THR A 325 -9.00 33.99 -1.79
N PRO A 326 -7.75 34.45 -1.97
CA PRO A 326 -6.52 33.66 -1.98
C PRO A 326 -6.20 33.09 -0.58
N ARG A 327 -5.45 31.99 -0.54
CA ARG A 327 -4.91 31.44 0.71
C ARG A 327 -3.72 32.29 1.16
N THR A 328 -3.74 32.67 2.43
CA THR A 328 -2.68 33.46 3.07
C THR A 328 -2.45 32.98 4.50
N VAL A 329 -1.29 33.30 5.05
CA VAL A 329 -0.99 33.06 6.47
C VAL A 329 -1.95 33.90 7.31
N LYS A 330 -2.83 33.24 8.06
CA LYS A 330 -3.77 33.89 8.99
C LYS A 330 -3.11 34.21 10.32
N LYS A 331 -2.21 33.35 10.76
CA LYS A 331 -1.53 33.45 12.03
C LYS A 331 -0.16 32.81 11.95
N GLU A 332 0.79 33.42 12.64
CA GLU A 332 2.12 32.89 12.85
C GLU A 332 2.34 32.70 14.35
N LEU A 333 2.72 31.50 14.74
CA LEU A 333 2.98 31.12 16.13
C LEU A 333 4.45 30.70 16.26
N PRO A 334 5.21 31.27 17.21
CA PRO A 334 6.53 30.72 17.54
C PRO A 334 6.36 29.33 18.16
N ILE A 335 7.27 28.41 17.84
CA ILE A 335 7.35 27.08 18.47
C ILE A 335 8.70 26.90 19.14
N THR A 336 8.74 26.18 20.25
CA THR A 336 9.97 25.94 21.04
C THR A 336 10.81 24.78 20.48
N ILE A 337 10.24 23.99 19.56
CA ILE A 337 10.90 22.84 18.95
C ILE A 337 11.85 23.33 17.84
N ALA A 338 13.15 23.16 18.06
CA ALA A 338 14.17 23.76 17.19
C ALA A 338 14.24 23.14 15.78
N GLN A 339 14.02 21.83 15.65
CA GLN A 339 14.12 21.12 14.38
C GLN A 339 13.02 20.07 14.30
N VAL A 340 11.92 20.40 13.62
CA VAL A 340 10.89 19.43 13.25
C VAL A 340 11.30 18.83 11.91
N ASP A 341 11.33 17.51 11.83
CA ASP A 341 11.65 16.80 10.58
C ASP A 341 10.38 16.37 9.83
N ALA A 342 9.33 16.00 10.56
CA ALA A 342 8.00 15.75 10.01
C ALA A 342 6.93 15.94 11.09
N ALA A 343 5.68 16.13 10.69
CA ALA A 343 4.54 16.17 11.62
C ALA A 343 3.29 15.63 10.94
N MET A 344 2.40 15.04 11.73
CA MET A 344 1.06 14.62 11.30
C MET A 344 0.07 14.88 12.44
N CYS A 345 -1.22 14.92 12.13
CA CYS A 345 -2.26 14.97 13.14
C CYS A 345 -3.32 13.91 12.84
N ASP A 346 -3.70 13.15 13.86
CA ASP A 346 -4.77 12.16 13.79
C ASP A 346 -5.69 12.29 15.00
N THR A 347 -6.52 11.29 15.27
CA THR A 347 -7.47 11.29 16.39
C THR A 347 -6.79 11.33 17.76
N ASP A 348 -5.51 10.96 17.85
CA ASP A 348 -4.73 11.02 19.09
C ASP A 348 -4.08 12.40 19.32
N GLY A 349 -4.20 13.32 18.35
CA GLY A 349 -3.58 14.64 18.35
C GLY A 349 -2.40 14.76 17.39
N VAL A 350 -1.52 15.72 17.66
CA VAL A 350 -0.37 16.06 16.82
C VAL A 350 0.85 15.20 17.20
N LYS A 351 1.43 14.52 16.22
CA LYS A 351 2.67 13.76 16.33
C LYS A 351 3.78 14.52 15.61
N VAL A 352 4.80 14.94 16.35
CA VAL A 352 5.95 15.72 15.84
C VAL A 352 7.19 14.86 15.88
N TYR A 353 7.80 14.60 14.73
CA TYR A 353 8.97 13.73 14.57
C TYR A 353 10.25 14.56 14.54
N VAL A 354 11.23 14.13 15.33
CA VAL A 354 12.55 14.77 15.49
C VAL A 354 13.59 13.66 15.60
N GLY A 355 14.34 13.43 14.52
CA GLY A 355 15.24 12.29 14.38
C GLY A 355 14.51 10.96 14.65
N PRO A 356 15.07 10.07 15.49
CA PRO A 356 14.52 8.74 15.77
C PRO A 356 13.38 8.71 16.79
N VAL A 357 12.87 9.88 17.22
CA VAL A 357 11.79 9.99 18.19
C VAL A 357 10.66 10.89 17.69
N TYR A 358 9.52 10.76 18.35
CA TYR A 358 8.40 11.67 18.15
C TYR A 358 7.74 12.04 19.47
N TYR A 359 7.07 13.19 19.46
CA TYR A 359 6.35 13.75 20.61
C TYR A 359 4.87 13.83 20.27
N LYS A 360 4.01 13.54 21.26
CA LYS A 360 2.56 13.63 21.12
C LYS A 360 2.02 14.85 21.85
N TYR A 361 1.27 15.69 21.14
CA TYR A 361 0.59 16.85 21.69
C TYR A 361 -0.91 16.72 21.43
N GLN A 362 -1.73 17.12 22.40
CA GLN A 362 -3.19 17.00 22.26
C GLN A 362 -3.77 17.92 21.17
N SER A 363 -3.14 19.07 20.90
CA SER A 363 -3.59 20.01 19.88
C SER A 363 -2.45 20.85 19.30
N PRO A 364 -2.64 21.49 18.14
CA PRO A 364 -1.64 22.39 17.56
C PRO A 364 -1.28 23.56 18.50
N THR A 365 -2.27 24.12 19.20
CA THR A 365 -2.05 25.19 20.17
C THR A 365 -1.15 24.74 21.31
N ILE A 366 -1.39 23.54 21.88
CA ILE A 366 -0.56 23.00 22.95
C ILE A 366 0.87 22.73 22.45
N MET A 367 1.01 22.20 21.23
CA MET A 367 2.32 22.03 20.58
C MET A 367 3.09 23.35 20.50
N ALA A 368 2.44 24.45 20.09
CA ALA A 368 3.11 25.72 19.88
C ALA A 368 3.58 26.37 21.19
N VAL A 369 2.76 26.32 22.25
CA VAL A 369 3.04 27.04 23.51
C VAL A 369 3.77 26.21 24.56
N ALA A 370 4.00 24.91 24.30
CA ALA A 370 4.69 24.03 25.24
C ALA A 370 6.11 24.51 25.53
N LYS A 371 6.41 24.76 26.81
CA LYS A 371 7.76 25.09 27.28
C LYS A 371 8.63 23.87 27.52
N ILE A 372 8.00 22.73 27.76
CA ILE A 372 8.65 21.44 28.02
C ILE A 372 8.05 20.44 27.05
N SER A 373 8.91 19.74 26.30
CA SER A 373 8.47 18.67 25.41
C SER A 373 7.92 17.49 26.23
N PRO A 374 6.84 16.83 25.77
CA PRO A 374 6.39 15.56 26.32
C PRO A 374 7.50 14.51 26.32
N ALA A 375 7.27 13.39 27.00
CA ALA A 375 8.19 12.26 26.92
C ALA A 375 8.32 11.77 25.46
N PRO A 376 9.56 11.64 24.93
CA PRO A 376 9.78 11.18 23.56
C PRO A 376 9.38 9.71 23.40
N GLN A 377 8.78 9.38 22.27
CA GLN A 377 8.46 8.01 21.87
C GLN A 377 9.38 7.60 20.72
N LYS A 378 9.93 6.38 20.77
CA LYS A 378 10.84 5.91 19.71
C LYS A 378 10.08 5.53 18.46
N ILE A 379 10.63 5.87 17.30
CA ILE A 379 10.22 5.31 16.02
C ILE A 379 10.59 3.82 16.02
N SER A 380 9.70 2.96 15.53
CA SER A 380 9.98 1.52 15.40
C SER A 380 10.78 1.29 14.11
N PRO A 381 12.06 0.84 14.20
CA PRO A 381 12.88 0.61 13.00
C PRO A 381 12.30 -0.44 12.05
N GLU A 382 11.62 -1.44 12.60
CA GLU A 382 10.93 -2.48 11.83
C GLU A 382 9.73 -1.91 11.06
N LYS A 383 8.86 -1.16 11.74
CA LYS A 383 7.66 -0.58 11.11
C LYS A 383 8.03 0.40 10.01
N PHE A 384 9.07 1.20 10.22
CA PHE A 384 9.53 2.24 9.31
C PHE A 384 10.69 1.78 8.41
N SER A 385 11.04 0.49 8.36
CA SER A 385 12.18 -0.05 7.58
C SER A 385 13.45 0.83 7.59
N CYS A 386 13.82 1.34 8.76
CA CYS A 386 14.96 2.25 8.95
C CYS A 386 15.98 1.66 9.92
N GLU A 387 17.16 2.30 10.02
CA GLU A 387 18.21 2.00 11.00
C GLU A 387 18.13 2.97 12.19
N ALA A 388 18.22 2.41 13.40
CA ALA A 388 18.00 3.11 14.66
C ALA A 388 19.07 4.14 15.01
#